data_AF-L2FHL4-F1
#
_entry.id   AF-L2FHL4-F1
#
_cell.length_a   1.000
_cell.length_b   1.000
_cell.length_c   1.000
_cell.angle_alpha   90.00
_cell.angle_beta   90.00
_cell.angle_gamma   90.00
#
_symmetry.space_group_name_H-M   'P 1'
#
loop_
_entity.id
_entity.type
_entity.pdbx_description
1 polymer ?
#
loop_
_entity_poly.entity_id
_entity_poly.type
_entity_poly.pdbx_seq_one_letter_code
_entity_poly.pdbx_strand_id
1 'polypeptide(L)'
;MNTDGCAIDGNGDLYGLGVRIGVYCQWVSSWIRMLVDEESIEDVHGVNAIFVFAVIIATILAQVHRDVKPIELYIMLQISLGFFITVLSTIGVRNHFLRPKRVKLIWHHYQKVVEKRRQNAEMGEKIWSRHRFKQIFKEERERNNVVKAFYQSLFRMGREYLEDAAAKQYLSNPTFEVPIEYLTPFKPRNISWVGVVWRTAILGVVAGFNVYFWFYIANQPNADDGCGAPFLFLFSMQRINKPVLVLSQVVAIIVVIVVLPLCLFLVSAAAFLVTLLSFCALRDVVYLVIPRSTRVTKSLRSRLLPFLERVEYYLRVGEFILKRTPSFRVFVSVIWLFILSVQLLSFFTKLSDPHSVSIHDSVRAAISLFTPKQYDDRGETDSAVLAECETHGEHQLGNSVCFYLSVTWNVLVFLSILWFILSIELTLGWNHVQDINEIKTTGQLIPFIIGCVSTCQVLKQVALIGLRKMFPDWASYELEAAYTARGGIKFHINHSPRDDEGISTSSETRMATGIAFRDVGYVESGQKP
;
A
#
# COMPACT_ATOMS: atom_id res chain seq x y z
N MET A 1 -31.26 -37.11 10.26
CA MET A 1 -30.63 -37.37 8.94
C MET A 1 -29.24 -37.87 9.24
N ASN A 2 -28.92 -39.13 8.94
CA ASN A 2 -27.57 -39.68 9.14
C ASN A 2 -26.62 -38.97 8.17
N THR A 3 -25.88 -37.99 8.69
CA THR A 3 -24.79 -37.28 8.02
C THR A 3 -23.50 -38.09 7.97
N ASP A 4 -23.49 -39.28 8.59
CA ASP A 4 -22.30 -40.10 8.80
C ASP A 4 -21.71 -40.72 7.52
N GLY A 5 -22.34 -40.51 6.36
CA GLY A 5 -21.94 -41.12 5.08
C GLY A 5 -21.24 -40.20 4.08
N CYS A 6 -21.19 -38.88 4.29
CA CYS A 6 -20.53 -37.97 3.34
C CYS A 6 -19.28 -37.34 3.95
N ALA A 7 -18.17 -38.06 3.83
CA ALA A 7 -16.85 -37.50 4.03
C ALA A 7 -16.36 -36.86 2.74
N ILE A 8 -15.88 -35.62 2.82
CA ILE A 8 -15.18 -34.98 1.71
C ILE A 8 -13.70 -35.34 1.83
N ASP A 9 -13.20 -36.16 0.91
CA ASP A 9 -11.76 -36.29 0.73
C ASP A 9 -11.20 -34.93 0.28
N GLY A 10 -10.25 -34.41 1.04
CA GLY A 10 -9.74 -33.04 0.93
C GLY A 10 -8.31 -33.01 0.45
N ASN A 11 -7.97 -32.02 -0.38
CA ASN A 11 -6.62 -31.89 -0.89
C ASN A 11 -5.68 -31.28 0.18
N GLY A 12 -4.94 -32.16 0.86
CA GLY A 12 -3.94 -31.77 1.87
C GLY A 12 -2.86 -30.81 1.35
N ASP A 13 -2.50 -30.82 0.07
CA ASP A 13 -1.49 -29.90 -0.47
C ASP A 13 -1.95 -28.46 -0.57
N LEU A 14 -3.27 -28.24 -0.68
CA LEU A 14 -3.84 -26.90 -0.81
C LEU A 14 -4.07 -26.25 0.55
N TYR A 15 -4.69 -26.97 1.49
CA TYR A 15 -5.10 -26.43 2.79
C TYR A 15 -4.98 -27.48 3.92
N GLY A 16 -4.09 -28.46 3.78
CA GLY A 16 -3.78 -29.42 4.84
C GLY A 16 -3.19 -28.76 6.09
N LEU A 17 -2.98 -29.57 7.12
CA LEU A 17 -2.57 -29.10 8.45
C LEU A 17 -1.32 -28.23 8.40
N GLY A 18 -0.30 -28.65 7.65
CA GLY A 18 0.95 -27.91 7.53
C GLY A 18 0.77 -26.53 6.88
N VAL A 19 -0.07 -26.46 5.83
CA VAL A 19 -0.41 -25.18 5.18
C VAL A 19 -1.17 -24.27 6.13
N ARG A 20 -2.21 -24.77 6.79
CA ARG A 20 -3.05 -23.98 7.72
C ARG A 20 -2.24 -23.43 8.88
N ILE A 21 -1.51 -24.28 9.61
CA ILE A 21 -0.67 -23.83 10.72
C ILE A 21 0.39 -22.84 10.23
N GLY A 22 1.03 -23.11 9.09
CA GLY A 22 1.98 -22.20 8.47
C GLY A 22 1.38 -20.81 8.23
N VAL A 23 0.19 -20.74 7.63
CA VAL A 23 -0.55 -19.50 7.40
C VAL A 23 -0.92 -18.78 8.69
N TYR A 24 -1.43 -19.51 9.69
CA TYR A 24 -1.84 -18.90 10.97
C TYR A 24 -0.64 -18.32 11.71
N CYS A 25 0.46 -19.07 11.78
CA CYS A 25 1.73 -18.60 12.29
C CYS A 25 2.23 -17.37 11.50
N GLN A 26 2.10 -17.38 10.17
CA GLN A 26 2.50 -16.27 9.32
C GLN A 26 1.66 -15.01 9.58
N TRP A 27 0.33 -15.13 9.77
CA TRP A 27 -0.52 -13.98 10.14
C TRP A 27 -0.12 -13.39 11.49
N VAL A 28 0.04 -14.23 12.51
CA VAL A 28 0.39 -13.75 13.85
C VAL A 28 1.80 -13.15 13.87
N SER A 29 2.80 -13.83 13.30
CA SER A 29 4.18 -13.35 13.25
C SER A 29 4.30 -12.07 12.43
N SER A 30 3.64 -11.96 11.28
CA SER A 30 3.63 -10.74 10.46
C SER A 30 3.02 -9.56 11.22
N TRP A 31 1.89 -9.77 11.91
CA TRP A 31 1.25 -8.73 12.70
C TRP A 31 2.16 -8.22 13.83
N ILE A 32 2.76 -9.14 14.59
CA ILE A 32 3.68 -8.79 15.68
C ILE A 32 4.94 -8.10 15.13
N ARG A 33 5.49 -8.59 14.02
CA ARG A 33 6.68 -7.98 13.39
C ARG A 33 6.43 -6.53 12.99
N MET A 34 5.30 -6.25 12.32
CA MET A 34 4.92 -4.87 11.97
C MET A 34 4.68 -3.96 13.19
N LEU A 35 4.33 -4.54 14.35
CA LEU A 35 4.20 -3.81 15.61
C LEU A 35 5.55 -3.50 16.25
N VAL A 36 6.50 -4.42 16.13
CA VAL A 36 7.79 -4.40 16.81
C VAL A 36 8.84 -3.64 16.03
N ASP A 37 8.95 -3.92 14.73
CA ASP A 37 9.98 -3.41 13.85
C ASP A 37 9.33 -2.83 12.60
N GLU A 38 9.47 -1.52 12.45
CA GLU A 38 8.87 -0.81 11.34
C GLU A 38 9.67 -0.99 10.05
N GLU A 39 10.99 -1.14 10.14
CA GLU A 39 11.85 -1.19 8.97
C GLU A 39 11.59 -2.45 8.15
N SER A 40 11.29 -3.56 8.82
CA SER A 40 10.98 -4.82 8.14
C SER A 40 9.55 -4.95 7.58
N ILE A 41 8.71 -3.90 7.66
CA ILE A 41 7.34 -3.95 7.11
C ILE A 41 7.34 -4.28 5.61
N GLU A 42 8.27 -3.71 4.83
CA GLU A 42 8.33 -3.97 3.38
C GLU A 42 8.66 -5.44 3.10
N ASP A 43 9.62 -6.01 3.82
CA ASP A 43 10.01 -7.41 3.69
C ASP A 43 8.84 -8.34 4.05
N VAL A 44 8.16 -8.07 5.18
CA VAL A 44 6.98 -8.82 5.61
C VAL A 44 5.88 -8.76 4.57
N HIS A 45 5.59 -7.58 4.02
CA HIS A 45 4.61 -7.40 2.95
C HIS A 45 5.02 -8.14 1.67
N GLY A 46 6.31 -8.15 1.33
CA GLY A 46 6.85 -8.85 0.17
C GLY A 46 6.65 -10.37 0.26
N VAL A 47 7.07 -10.97 1.38
CA VAL A 47 6.90 -12.40 1.65
C VAL A 47 5.43 -12.79 1.63
N ASN A 48 4.57 -12.03 2.31
CA ASN A 48 3.13 -12.29 2.34
C ASN A 48 2.48 -12.14 0.96
N ALA A 49 2.90 -11.17 0.15
CA ALA A 49 2.38 -10.99 -1.20
C ALA A 49 2.74 -12.16 -2.12
N ILE A 50 3.99 -12.62 -2.08
CA ILE A 50 4.44 -13.79 -2.86
C ILE A 50 3.63 -15.03 -2.45
N PHE A 51 3.44 -15.22 -1.15
CA PHE A 51 2.66 -16.33 -0.63
C PHE A 51 1.20 -16.30 -1.13
N VAL A 52 0.51 -15.16 -0.99
CA VAL A 52 -0.87 -15.01 -1.49
C VAL A 52 -0.95 -15.21 -3.00
N PHE A 53 0.03 -14.70 -3.75
CA PHE A 53 0.11 -14.92 -5.20
C PHE A 53 0.24 -16.41 -5.54
N ALA A 54 1.08 -17.15 -4.83
CA ALA A 54 1.21 -18.60 -5.02
C ALA A 54 -0.10 -19.34 -4.70
N VAL A 55 -0.76 -19.01 -3.59
CA VAL A 55 -2.05 -19.61 -3.19
C VAL A 55 -3.13 -19.34 -4.23
N ILE A 56 -3.28 -18.11 -4.73
CA ILE A 56 -4.34 -17.80 -5.71
C ILE A 56 -4.07 -18.47 -7.06
N ILE A 57 -2.80 -18.57 -7.49
CA ILE A 57 -2.45 -19.29 -8.72
C ILE A 57 -2.71 -20.79 -8.58
N ALA A 58 -2.31 -21.40 -7.46
CA ALA A 58 -2.60 -22.82 -7.18
C ALA A 58 -4.12 -23.08 -7.16
N THR A 59 -4.90 -22.16 -6.58
CA THR A 59 -6.36 -22.24 -6.54
C THR A 59 -6.97 -22.18 -7.95
N ILE A 60 -6.49 -21.27 -8.80
CA ILE A 60 -6.95 -21.14 -10.19
C ILE A 60 -6.60 -22.40 -10.98
N LEU A 61 -5.37 -22.91 -10.86
CA LEU A 61 -4.93 -24.11 -11.57
C LEU A 61 -5.72 -25.35 -11.14
N ALA A 62 -5.88 -25.55 -9.82
CA ALA A 62 -6.67 -26.65 -9.29
C ALA A 62 -8.12 -26.62 -9.81
N GLN A 63 -8.73 -25.43 -9.88
CA GLN A 63 -10.06 -25.26 -10.46
C GLN A 63 -10.10 -25.58 -11.96
N VAL A 64 -9.07 -25.19 -12.72
CA VAL A 64 -9.00 -25.49 -14.17
C VAL A 64 -8.92 -26.99 -14.42
N HIS A 65 -8.17 -27.72 -13.58
CA HIS A 65 -8.07 -29.18 -13.67
C HIS A 65 -9.34 -29.91 -13.17
N ARG A 66 -10.26 -29.20 -12.50
CA ARG A 66 -11.48 -29.75 -11.86
C ARG A 66 -11.18 -30.78 -10.76
N ASP A 67 -10.01 -30.68 -10.14
CA ASP A 67 -9.56 -31.60 -9.09
C ASP A 67 -9.99 -31.17 -7.68
N VAL A 68 -10.85 -30.15 -7.56
CA VAL A 68 -11.19 -29.51 -6.29
C VAL A 68 -12.67 -29.21 -6.17
N LYS A 69 -13.21 -29.46 -4.97
CA LYS A 69 -14.58 -29.17 -4.62
C LYS A 69 -14.77 -27.68 -4.30
N PRO A 70 -15.97 -27.12 -4.47
CA PRO A 70 -16.25 -25.71 -4.18
C PRO A 70 -15.86 -25.27 -2.75
N ILE A 71 -16.00 -26.16 -1.77
CA ILE A 71 -15.67 -25.86 -0.37
C ILE A 71 -14.16 -25.64 -0.17
N GLU A 72 -13.32 -26.37 -0.90
CA GLU A 72 -11.87 -26.25 -0.86
C GLU A 72 -11.43 -24.90 -1.43
N LEU A 73 -12.01 -24.51 -2.57
CA LEU A 73 -11.77 -23.21 -3.20
C LEU A 73 -12.20 -22.06 -2.30
N TYR A 74 -13.32 -22.20 -1.59
CA TYR A 74 -13.76 -21.23 -0.60
C TYR A 74 -12.73 -21.05 0.52
N ILE A 75 -12.14 -22.15 1.04
CA ILE A 75 -11.10 -22.08 2.08
C ILE A 75 -9.85 -21.38 1.56
N MET A 76 -9.39 -21.72 0.35
CA MET A 76 -8.23 -21.07 -0.27
C MET A 76 -8.47 -19.57 -0.50
N LEU A 77 -9.69 -19.21 -0.85
CA LEU A 77 -10.12 -17.82 -1.00
C LEU A 77 -10.17 -17.09 0.34
N GLN A 78 -10.65 -17.73 1.40
CA GLN A 78 -10.62 -17.20 2.77
C GLN A 78 -9.19 -16.96 3.26
N ILE A 79 -8.26 -17.88 2.98
CA ILE A 79 -6.82 -17.70 3.26
C ILE A 79 -6.32 -16.45 2.54
N SER A 80 -6.58 -16.33 1.24
CA SER A 80 -6.12 -15.21 0.42
C SER A 80 -6.68 -13.86 0.89
N LEU A 81 -7.99 -13.79 1.16
CA LEU A 81 -8.65 -12.58 1.68
C LEU A 81 -8.21 -12.24 3.11
N GLY A 82 -7.97 -13.27 3.92
CA GLY A 82 -7.48 -13.13 5.29
C GLY A 82 -6.18 -12.35 5.35
N PHE A 83 -5.23 -12.59 4.43
CA PHE A 83 -4.01 -11.80 4.34
C PHE A 83 -4.29 -10.32 4.12
N PHE A 84 -5.13 -9.95 3.14
CA PHE A 84 -5.41 -8.53 2.84
C PHE A 84 -6.14 -7.81 3.96
N ILE A 85 -7.04 -8.50 4.67
CA ILE A 85 -7.80 -7.90 5.78
C ILE A 85 -6.90 -7.75 7.02
N THR A 86 -6.02 -8.72 7.29
CA THR A 86 -5.22 -8.75 8.53
C THR A 86 -3.84 -8.09 8.37
N VAL A 87 -2.97 -8.66 7.53
CA VAL A 87 -1.51 -8.39 7.55
C VAL A 87 -0.91 -7.84 6.27
N LEU A 88 -1.61 -7.85 5.15
CA LEU A 88 -1.13 -7.33 3.87
C LEU A 88 -1.87 -6.04 3.51
N SER A 89 -1.15 -4.92 3.36
CA SER A 89 -1.75 -3.63 2.95
C SER A 89 -1.30 -3.27 1.55
N THR A 90 -2.22 -2.80 0.71
CA THR A 90 -1.92 -2.35 -0.65
C THR A 90 -1.06 -1.08 -0.61
N ILE A 91 -1.65 0.03 -0.15
CA ILE A 91 -1.03 1.37 -0.10
C ILE A 91 -0.19 1.55 1.18
N GLY A 92 -0.48 0.79 2.25
CA GLY A 92 0.19 0.94 3.54
C GLY A 92 -0.53 1.87 4.52
N VAL A 93 -1.72 2.40 4.18
CA VAL A 93 -2.53 3.26 5.06
C VAL A 93 -2.74 2.61 6.44
N ARG A 94 -2.99 1.30 6.45
CA ARG A 94 -3.15 0.50 7.67
C ARG A 94 -1.97 0.64 8.63
N ASN A 95 -0.75 0.68 8.11
CA ASN A 95 0.46 0.62 8.92
C ASN A 95 0.61 1.87 9.79
N HIS A 96 -0.02 2.99 9.41
CA HIS A 96 -0.06 4.19 10.24
C HIS A 96 -0.92 4.04 11.48
N PHE A 97 -1.93 3.17 11.46
CA PHE A 97 -2.79 2.88 12.61
C PHE A 97 -2.16 1.88 13.58
N LEU A 98 -1.08 1.18 13.19
CA LEU A 98 -0.41 0.23 14.08
C LEU A 98 0.28 0.91 15.27
N ARG A 99 0.68 2.19 15.12
CA ARG A 99 1.37 2.96 16.17
C ARG A 99 0.77 4.35 16.34
N PRO A 100 0.59 4.85 17.58
CA PRO A 100 0.02 6.18 17.83
C PRO A 100 0.86 7.32 17.26
N LYS A 101 2.19 7.17 17.25
CA LYS A 101 3.12 8.18 16.70
C LYS A 101 2.86 8.44 15.21
N ARG A 102 2.54 7.41 14.43
CA ARG A 102 2.25 7.52 12.99
C ARG A 102 0.89 8.14 12.72
N VAL A 103 -0.14 7.78 13.50
CA VAL A 103 -1.45 8.45 13.45
C VAL A 103 -1.29 9.95 13.68
N LYS A 104 -0.48 10.35 14.68
CA LYS A 104 -0.19 11.76 14.97
C LYS A 104 0.48 12.46 13.79
N LEU A 105 1.43 11.80 13.12
CA LEU A 105 2.12 12.35 11.94
C LEU A 105 1.15 12.60 10.77
N ILE A 106 0.28 11.63 10.47
CA ILE A 106 -0.76 11.79 9.44
C ILE A 106 -1.72 12.91 9.83
N TRP A 107 -2.16 12.93 11.08
CA TRP A 107 -3.08 13.94 11.57
C TRP A 107 -2.50 15.35 11.44
N HIS A 108 -1.24 15.53 11.82
CA HIS A 108 -0.53 16.79 11.66
C HIS A 108 -0.41 17.20 10.18
N HIS A 109 -0.06 16.26 9.30
CA HIS A 109 0.00 16.53 7.86
C HIS A 109 -1.38 16.94 7.33
N TYR A 110 -2.43 16.24 7.72
CA TYR A 110 -3.81 16.57 7.36
C TYR A 110 -4.19 17.98 7.82
N GLN A 111 -3.92 18.33 9.08
CA GLN A 111 -4.17 19.67 9.61
C GLN A 111 -3.42 20.74 8.83
N LYS A 112 -2.14 20.51 8.50
CA LYS A 112 -1.33 21.44 7.70
C LYS A 112 -1.92 21.65 6.30
N VAL A 113 -2.45 20.59 5.67
CA VAL A 113 -3.12 20.70 4.37
C VAL A 113 -4.43 21.48 4.47
N VAL A 114 -5.23 21.23 5.50
CA VAL A 114 -6.48 21.96 5.76
C VAL A 114 -6.19 23.44 6.02
N GLU A 115 -5.19 23.75 6.85
CA GLU A 115 -4.81 25.12 7.17
C GLU A 115 -4.28 25.87 5.94
N LYS A 116 -3.44 25.23 5.12
CA LYS A 116 -2.98 25.81 3.85
C LYS A 116 -4.16 26.09 2.91
N ARG A 117 -5.16 25.21 2.86
CA ARG A 117 -6.38 25.44 2.06
C ARG A 117 -7.19 26.62 2.59
N ARG A 118 -7.30 26.74 3.91
CA ARG A 118 -7.97 27.88 4.56
C ARG A 118 -7.26 29.19 4.23
N GLN A 119 -5.94 29.24 4.38
CA GLN A 119 -5.14 30.43 4.04
C GLN A 119 -5.24 30.81 2.56
N ASN A 120 -5.23 29.82 1.67
CA ASN A 120 -5.43 30.05 0.23
C ASN A 120 -6.83 30.58 -0.09
N ALA A 121 -7.87 30.09 0.61
CA ALA A 121 -9.24 30.59 0.46
C ALA A 121 -9.35 32.06 0.93
N GLU A 122 -8.79 32.38 2.10
CA GLU A 122 -8.75 33.76 2.63
C GLU A 122 -7.94 34.71 1.74
N MET A 123 -6.82 34.24 1.17
CA MET A 123 -6.03 35.02 0.23
C MET A 123 -6.78 35.24 -1.09
N GLY A 124 -7.46 34.22 -1.61
CA GLY A 124 -8.31 34.33 -2.79
C GLY A 124 -9.43 35.35 -2.61
N GLU A 125 -10.08 35.35 -1.45
CA GLU A 125 -11.11 36.32 -1.09
C GLU A 125 -10.56 37.76 -1.02
N LYS A 126 -9.36 37.95 -0.44
CA LYS A 126 -8.67 39.26 -0.39
C LYS A 126 -8.25 39.77 -1.76
N ILE A 127 -7.77 38.89 -2.64
CA ILE A 127 -7.36 39.27 -4.00
C ILE A 127 -8.58 39.63 -4.85
N TRP A 128 -9.64 38.82 -4.77
CA TRP A 128 -10.87 39.05 -5.54
C TRP A 128 -11.59 40.32 -5.08
N SER A 129 -11.70 40.55 -3.77
CA SER A 129 -12.25 41.79 -3.23
C SER A 129 -11.44 43.02 -3.68
N ARG A 130 -10.10 42.98 -3.64
CA ARG A 130 -9.25 44.09 -4.10
C ARG A 130 -9.35 44.36 -5.60
N HIS A 131 -9.32 43.32 -6.45
CA HIS A 131 -9.41 43.51 -7.90
C HIS A 131 -10.78 44.03 -8.31
N ARG A 132 -11.84 43.50 -7.72
CA ARG A 132 -13.20 43.91 -8.04
C ARG A 132 -13.52 45.30 -7.52
N PHE A 133 -13.06 45.65 -6.31
CA PHE A 133 -13.19 47.00 -5.78
C PHE A 133 -12.46 48.02 -6.67
N LYS A 134 -11.26 47.69 -7.18
CA LYS A 134 -10.54 48.55 -8.14
C LYS A 134 -11.25 48.65 -9.50
N GLN A 135 -11.85 47.58 -10.00
CA GLN A 135 -12.62 47.63 -11.26
C GLN A 135 -13.89 48.46 -11.12
N ILE A 136 -14.64 48.26 -10.03
CA ILE A 136 -15.84 49.04 -9.72
C ILE A 136 -15.47 50.52 -9.57
N PHE A 137 -14.43 50.86 -8.80
CA PHE A 137 -13.98 52.25 -8.68
C PHE A 137 -13.49 52.88 -9.99
N LYS A 138 -12.91 52.07 -10.89
CA LYS A 138 -12.45 52.56 -12.20
C LYS A 138 -13.63 52.82 -13.15
N GLU A 139 -14.64 51.95 -13.15
CA GLU A 139 -15.89 52.16 -13.90
C GLU A 139 -16.76 53.28 -13.30
N GLU A 140 -16.68 53.48 -11.98
CA GLU A 140 -17.42 54.50 -11.22
C GLU A 140 -16.83 55.91 -11.38
N ARG A 141 -15.53 56.02 -11.67
CA ARG A 141 -14.89 57.30 -12.02
C ARG A 141 -15.38 57.88 -13.36
N GLU A 142 -16.03 57.07 -14.20
CA GLU A 142 -16.50 57.48 -15.53
C GLU A 142 -18.01 57.78 -15.60
N ARG A 143 -18.81 57.48 -14.56
CA ARG A 143 -20.28 57.71 -14.60
C ARG A 143 -20.80 58.55 -13.43
N ASN A 144 -21.23 59.78 -13.78
CA ASN A 144 -21.73 60.88 -12.95
C ASN A 144 -22.81 60.56 -11.88
N ASN A 145 -22.86 61.50 -10.91
CA ASN A 145 -23.51 61.57 -9.59
C ASN A 145 -24.98 61.12 -9.38
N VAL A 146 -25.73 60.63 -10.37
CA VAL A 146 -27.18 60.33 -10.23
C VAL A 146 -27.45 58.89 -9.74
N VAL A 147 -26.43 58.04 -9.70
CA VAL A 147 -26.58 56.58 -9.62
C VAL A 147 -26.54 56.00 -8.20
N LYS A 148 -26.18 56.82 -7.20
CA LYS A 148 -25.90 56.37 -5.82
C LYS A 148 -27.10 55.74 -5.09
N ALA A 149 -28.32 56.21 -5.39
CA ALA A 149 -29.55 55.71 -4.77
C ALA A 149 -30.07 54.41 -5.40
N PHE A 150 -29.94 54.26 -6.72
CA PHE A 150 -30.29 53.02 -7.43
C PHE A 150 -29.35 51.87 -7.04
N TYR A 151 -28.09 52.21 -6.73
CA TYR A 151 -27.07 51.25 -6.33
C TYR A 151 -27.34 50.60 -4.97
N GLN A 152 -27.89 51.29 -3.97
CA GLN A 152 -28.13 50.63 -2.67
C GLN A 152 -29.13 49.47 -2.76
N SER A 153 -30.14 49.57 -3.64
CA SER A 153 -31.08 48.46 -3.90
C SER A 153 -30.46 47.35 -4.75
N LEU A 154 -29.68 47.70 -5.77
CA LEU A 154 -29.02 46.71 -6.64
C LEU A 154 -27.85 46.00 -5.95
N PHE A 155 -27.18 46.64 -5.00
CA PHE A 155 -26.12 46.05 -4.19
C PHE A 155 -26.66 44.99 -3.22
N ARG A 156 -27.91 45.16 -2.74
CA ARG A 156 -28.57 44.17 -1.88
C ARG A 156 -28.96 42.94 -2.69
N MET A 157 -29.54 43.14 -3.87
CA MET A 157 -29.98 42.07 -4.79
C MET A 157 -28.80 41.34 -5.44
N GLY A 158 -27.74 42.08 -5.80
CA GLY A 158 -26.52 41.53 -6.36
C GLY A 158 -25.71 40.72 -5.36
N ARG A 159 -25.75 41.07 -4.06
CA ARG A 159 -25.07 40.30 -3.00
C ARG A 159 -25.68 38.91 -2.84
N GLU A 160 -27.01 38.80 -2.83
CA GLU A 160 -27.71 37.50 -2.76
C GLU A 160 -27.46 36.63 -4.01
N TYR A 161 -27.44 37.23 -5.21
CA TYR A 161 -27.14 36.49 -6.44
C TYR A 161 -25.65 36.13 -6.60
N LEU A 162 -24.73 36.94 -6.07
CA LEU A 162 -23.30 36.68 -6.12
C LEU A 162 -22.84 35.68 -5.08
N GLU A 163 -23.47 35.62 -3.90
CA GLU A 163 -23.23 34.53 -2.96
C GLU A 163 -23.64 33.19 -3.59
N ASP A 164 -24.76 33.13 -4.33
CA ASP A 164 -25.20 31.91 -5.01
C ASP A 164 -24.34 31.56 -6.25
N ALA A 165 -23.90 32.56 -7.03
CA ALA A 165 -23.06 32.34 -8.22
C ALA A 165 -21.58 32.07 -7.89
N ALA A 166 -21.02 32.74 -6.88
CA ALA A 166 -19.67 32.47 -6.39
C ALA A 166 -19.62 31.11 -5.66
N ALA A 167 -20.64 30.77 -4.86
CA ALA A 167 -20.79 29.42 -4.34
C ALA A 167 -20.87 28.41 -5.48
N LYS A 168 -21.68 28.65 -6.53
CA LYS A 168 -21.75 27.77 -7.70
C LYS A 168 -20.47 27.69 -8.53
N GLN A 169 -19.68 28.76 -8.67
CA GLN A 169 -18.43 28.72 -9.45
C GLN A 169 -17.26 28.10 -8.68
N TYR A 170 -17.21 28.29 -7.35
CA TYR A 170 -16.27 27.60 -6.48
C TYR A 170 -16.66 26.12 -6.28
N LEU A 171 -17.95 25.79 -6.32
CA LEU A 171 -18.47 24.41 -6.31
C LEU A 171 -18.43 23.73 -7.69
N SER A 172 -18.42 24.47 -8.80
CA SER A 172 -18.44 23.93 -10.18
C SER A 172 -17.06 23.69 -10.79
N ASN A 173 -16.00 24.12 -10.12
CA ASN A 173 -14.62 23.71 -10.43
C ASN A 173 -14.03 22.75 -9.37
N PRO A 174 -14.70 21.64 -9.01
CA PRO A 174 -14.12 20.61 -8.17
C PRO A 174 -13.27 19.69 -9.06
N THR A 175 -12.43 20.25 -9.94
CA THR A 175 -11.31 19.47 -10.45
C THR A 175 -10.43 19.24 -9.25
N PHE A 176 -10.71 18.13 -8.58
CA PHE A 176 -9.99 17.56 -7.46
C PHE A 176 -8.63 17.08 -7.99
N GLU A 177 -7.85 18.01 -8.53
CA GLU A 177 -6.42 17.83 -8.71
C GLU A 177 -5.88 17.85 -7.29
N VAL A 178 -5.84 16.65 -6.71
CA VAL A 178 -5.05 16.39 -5.52
C VAL A 178 -3.66 16.08 -6.08
N PRO A 179 -2.72 17.05 -6.05
CA PRO A 179 -1.32 16.77 -6.31
C PRO A 179 -0.91 15.44 -5.68
N ILE A 180 -0.16 14.63 -6.44
CA ILE A 180 0.41 13.37 -5.95
C ILE A 180 1.16 13.59 -4.62
N GLU A 181 1.70 14.78 -4.41
CA GLU A 181 2.29 15.25 -3.15
C GLU A 181 1.40 14.98 -1.92
N TYR A 182 0.08 15.10 -2.04
CA TYR A 182 -0.87 14.81 -0.96
C TYR A 182 -1.15 13.32 -0.74
N LEU A 183 -0.79 12.45 -1.70
CA LEU A 183 -0.87 10.99 -1.54
C LEU A 183 0.40 10.42 -0.89
N THR A 184 1.53 11.10 -1.05
CA THR A 184 2.82 10.76 -0.42
C THR A 184 2.76 10.48 1.09
N PRO A 185 1.98 11.21 1.92
CA PRO A 185 1.91 10.96 3.37
C PRO A 185 1.21 9.64 3.71
N PHE A 186 0.29 9.19 2.86
CA PHE A 186 -0.48 7.96 3.10
C PHE A 186 0.35 6.70 2.87
N LYS A 187 1.41 6.80 2.05
CA LYS A 187 2.34 5.72 1.79
C LYS A 187 3.49 5.76 2.82
N PRO A 188 3.66 4.72 3.65
CA PRO A 188 4.84 4.58 4.50
C PRO A 188 6.13 4.67 3.68
N ARG A 189 7.15 5.34 4.20
CA ARG A 189 8.39 5.67 3.46
C ARG A 189 9.18 4.43 3.04
N ASN A 190 9.13 3.41 3.89
CA ASN A 190 9.78 2.12 3.69
C ASN A 190 9.08 1.24 2.64
N ILE A 191 7.93 1.62 2.09
CA ILE A 191 7.27 0.80 1.07
C ILE A 191 7.66 1.30 -0.33
N SER A 192 8.00 0.40 -1.26
CA SER A 192 8.18 0.75 -2.68
C SER A 192 6.86 0.90 -3.43
N TRP A 193 6.80 1.77 -4.46
CA TRP A 193 5.61 1.87 -5.32
C TRP A 193 5.42 0.61 -6.18
N VAL A 194 6.50 -0.08 -6.56
CA VAL A 194 6.42 -1.40 -7.22
C VAL A 194 5.67 -2.39 -6.33
N GLY A 195 6.03 -2.47 -5.05
CA GLY A 195 5.34 -3.31 -4.09
C GLY A 195 3.86 -2.97 -3.97
N VAL A 196 3.49 -1.68 -4.00
CA VAL A 196 2.08 -1.25 -3.99
C VAL A 196 1.33 -1.72 -5.24
N VAL A 197 1.91 -1.55 -6.42
CA VAL A 197 1.33 -2.01 -7.70
C VAL A 197 1.18 -3.54 -7.69
N TRP A 198 2.23 -4.26 -7.29
CA TRP A 198 2.24 -5.73 -7.18
C TRP A 198 1.14 -6.25 -6.25
N ARG A 199 1.08 -5.75 -5.00
CA ARG A 199 0.05 -6.18 -4.03
C ARG A 199 -1.36 -5.82 -4.47
N THR A 200 -1.54 -4.66 -5.11
CA THR A 200 -2.85 -4.27 -5.63
C THR A 200 -3.27 -5.14 -6.81
N ALA A 201 -2.35 -5.51 -7.70
CA ALA A 201 -2.63 -6.44 -8.78
C ALA A 201 -3.07 -7.81 -8.24
N ILE A 202 -2.38 -8.35 -7.24
CA ILE A 202 -2.78 -9.60 -6.56
C ILE A 202 -4.18 -9.45 -5.95
N LEU A 203 -4.47 -8.34 -5.26
CA LEU A 203 -5.81 -8.09 -4.70
C LEU A 203 -6.88 -8.05 -5.79
N GLY A 204 -6.58 -7.46 -6.96
CA GLY A 204 -7.46 -7.45 -8.12
C GLY A 204 -7.76 -8.86 -8.63
N VAL A 205 -6.75 -9.73 -8.72
CA VAL A 205 -6.92 -11.15 -9.10
C VAL A 205 -7.76 -11.89 -8.08
N VAL A 206 -7.48 -11.73 -6.78
CA VAL A 206 -8.25 -12.36 -5.69
C VAL A 206 -9.72 -11.89 -5.70
N ALA A 207 -9.96 -10.59 -5.88
CA ALA A 207 -11.31 -10.02 -5.95
C ALA A 207 -12.08 -10.52 -7.19
N GLY A 208 -11.42 -10.59 -8.35
CA GLY A 208 -11.99 -11.14 -9.57
C GLY A 208 -12.34 -12.62 -9.43
N PHE A 209 -11.44 -13.41 -8.85
CA PHE A 209 -11.69 -14.82 -8.57
C PHE A 209 -12.81 -15.02 -7.53
N ASN A 210 -12.91 -14.15 -6.53
CA ASN A 210 -14.02 -14.16 -5.57
C ASN A 210 -15.38 -13.98 -6.25
N VAL A 211 -15.50 -13.03 -7.19
CA VAL A 211 -16.74 -12.86 -7.97
C VAL A 211 -17.00 -14.09 -8.84
N TYR A 212 -15.99 -14.59 -9.55
CA TYR A 212 -16.13 -15.80 -10.36
C TYR A 212 -16.60 -17.00 -9.53
N PHE A 213 -16.02 -17.20 -8.35
CA PHE A 213 -16.42 -18.26 -7.42
C PHE A 213 -17.91 -18.18 -7.05
N TRP A 214 -18.39 -17.02 -6.60
CA TRP A 214 -19.77 -16.88 -6.13
C TRP A 214 -20.83 -16.87 -7.23
N PHE A 215 -20.50 -16.38 -8.42
CA PHE A 215 -21.45 -16.33 -9.54
C PHE A 215 -21.47 -17.61 -10.37
N TYR A 216 -20.33 -18.28 -10.48
CA TYR A 216 -20.18 -19.44 -11.34
C TYR A 216 -20.04 -20.73 -10.55
N ILE A 217 -18.99 -20.88 -9.74
CA ILE A 217 -18.66 -22.16 -9.08
C ILE A 217 -19.69 -22.52 -8.02
N ALA A 218 -19.99 -21.61 -7.09
CA ALA A 218 -20.91 -21.86 -5.99
C ALA A 218 -22.39 -22.00 -6.43
N ASN A 219 -22.70 -21.58 -7.66
CA ASN A 219 -24.05 -21.65 -8.23
C ASN A 219 -24.24 -22.90 -9.12
N GLN A 220 -23.17 -23.66 -9.40
CA GLN A 220 -23.34 -24.92 -10.10
C GLN A 220 -24.14 -25.87 -9.20
N PRO A 221 -25.16 -26.56 -9.72
CA PRO A 221 -25.81 -27.63 -8.99
C PRO A 221 -24.72 -28.65 -8.65
N ASN A 222 -24.48 -28.90 -7.36
CA ASN A 222 -23.59 -29.96 -6.92
C ASN A 222 -24.00 -31.20 -7.70
N ALA A 223 -23.13 -31.70 -8.58
CA ALA A 223 -23.41 -32.88 -9.37
C ALA A 223 -23.58 -34.05 -8.39
N ASP A 224 -24.82 -34.37 -8.03
CA ASP A 224 -25.35 -35.56 -7.36
C ASP A 224 -24.42 -36.41 -6.46
N ASP A 225 -23.50 -35.82 -5.71
CA ASP A 225 -22.65 -36.56 -4.76
C ASP A 225 -23.44 -37.10 -3.55
N GLY A 226 -24.76 -36.90 -3.50
CA GLY A 226 -25.64 -37.34 -2.40
C GLY A 226 -25.43 -36.60 -1.06
N CYS A 227 -24.38 -35.78 -0.97
CA CYS A 227 -23.92 -35.09 0.23
C CYS A 227 -24.70 -33.81 0.61
N GLY A 228 -25.57 -33.33 -0.28
CA GLY A 228 -26.25 -32.05 -0.11
C GLY A 228 -25.32 -30.83 -0.21
N ALA A 229 -25.88 -29.64 0.04
CA ALA A 229 -25.11 -28.39 -0.01
C ALA A 229 -24.18 -28.26 1.21
N PRO A 230 -22.93 -27.79 1.01
CA PRO A 230 -21.94 -27.65 2.07
C PRO A 230 -22.34 -26.55 3.07
N PHE A 231 -21.67 -26.57 4.23
CA PHE A 231 -21.82 -25.58 5.29
C PHE A 231 -20.67 -24.55 5.24
N LEU A 232 -20.96 -23.31 5.60
CA LEU A 232 -20.00 -22.22 5.68
C LEU A 232 -20.13 -21.52 7.03
N PHE A 233 -19.02 -20.94 7.49
CA PHE A 233 -19.02 -20.04 8.63
C PHE A 233 -19.26 -18.59 8.19
N LEU A 234 -20.38 -18.02 8.65
CA LEU A 234 -20.72 -16.60 8.49
C LEU A 234 -21.36 -16.09 9.79
N PHE A 235 -20.66 -16.20 10.93
CA PHE A 235 -21.17 -15.99 12.32
C PHE A 235 -21.89 -17.18 12.93
N SER A 236 -22.35 -18.13 12.12
CA SER A 236 -22.94 -19.39 12.56
C SER A 236 -22.84 -20.42 11.44
N MET A 237 -23.26 -21.66 11.72
CA MET A 237 -23.34 -22.74 10.74
C MET A 237 -24.42 -22.42 9.72
N GLN A 238 -23.99 -22.02 8.52
CA GLN A 238 -24.89 -21.64 7.43
C GLN A 238 -24.76 -22.61 6.27
N ARG A 239 -25.87 -23.21 5.85
CA ARG A 239 -25.89 -24.03 4.64
C ARG A 239 -25.87 -23.11 3.42
N ILE A 240 -25.13 -23.45 2.37
CA ILE A 240 -25.19 -22.71 1.10
C ILE A 240 -26.58 -22.88 0.48
N ASN A 241 -27.45 -21.92 0.78
CA ASN A 241 -28.79 -21.78 0.21
C ASN A 241 -28.84 -20.53 -0.66
N LYS A 242 -29.94 -20.32 -1.39
CA LYS A 242 -30.09 -19.16 -2.28
C LYS A 242 -29.88 -17.81 -1.55
N PRO A 243 -30.43 -17.57 -0.33
CA PRO A 243 -30.18 -16.32 0.40
C PRO A 243 -28.71 -16.08 0.74
N VAL A 244 -28.00 -17.09 1.26
CA VAL A 244 -26.57 -16.98 1.60
C VAL A 244 -25.74 -16.74 0.33
N LEU A 245 -26.06 -17.45 -0.75
CA LEU A 245 -25.42 -17.26 -2.05
C LEU A 245 -25.59 -15.81 -2.56
N VAL A 246 -26.81 -15.27 -2.52
CA VAL A 246 -27.08 -13.89 -2.92
C VAL A 246 -26.32 -12.88 -2.05
N LEU A 247 -26.29 -13.10 -0.73
CA LEU A 247 -25.53 -12.25 0.18
C LEU A 247 -24.03 -12.26 -0.17
N SER A 248 -23.46 -13.44 -0.40
CA SER A 248 -22.05 -13.59 -0.78
C SER A 248 -21.73 -12.96 -2.15
N GLN A 249 -22.66 -13.05 -3.11
CA GLN A 249 -22.54 -12.37 -4.41
C GLN A 249 -22.54 -10.85 -4.25
N VAL A 250 -23.43 -10.29 -3.42
CA VAL A 250 -23.46 -8.85 -3.12
C VAL A 250 -22.16 -8.40 -2.46
N VAL A 251 -21.67 -9.15 -1.46
CA VAL A 251 -20.37 -8.86 -0.81
C VAL A 251 -19.23 -8.91 -1.82
N ALA A 252 -19.21 -9.90 -2.72
CA ALA A 252 -18.20 -10.01 -3.76
C ALA A 252 -18.21 -8.82 -4.73
N ILE A 253 -19.39 -8.34 -5.11
CA ILE A 253 -19.55 -7.12 -5.93
C ILE A 253 -19.02 -5.89 -5.18
N ILE A 254 -19.36 -5.73 -3.90
CA ILE A 254 -18.87 -4.61 -3.08
C ILE A 254 -17.34 -4.61 -3.03
N VAL A 255 -16.72 -5.77 -2.82
CA VAL A 255 -15.25 -5.91 -2.83
C VAL A 255 -14.67 -5.44 -4.17
N VAL A 256 -15.25 -5.87 -5.30
CA VAL A 256 -14.78 -5.45 -6.63
C VAL A 256 -15.00 -3.95 -6.86
N ILE A 257 -16.11 -3.37 -6.43
CA ILE A 257 -16.36 -1.92 -6.56
C ILE A 257 -15.28 -1.11 -5.83
N VAL A 258 -14.80 -1.58 -4.68
CA VAL A 258 -13.73 -0.92 -3.91
C VAL A 258 -12.35 -1.15 -4.54
N VAL A 259 -12.06 -2.38 -4.97
CA VAL A 259 -10.73 -2.80 -5.44
C VAL A 259 -10.46 -2.37 -6.88
N LEU A 260 -11.45 -2.48 -7.78
CA LEU A 260 -11.28 -2.30 -9.22
C LEU A 260 -10.81 -0.88 -9.60
N PRO A 261 -11.37 0.23 -9.06
CA PRO A 261 -10.89 1.57 -9.40
C PRO A 261 -9.42 1.77 -9.02
N LEU A 262 -9.00 1.24 -7.87
CA LEU A 262 -7.60 1.32 -7.42
C LEU A 262 -6.68 0.49 -8.33
N CYS A 263 -7.11 -0.72 -8.71
CA CYS A 263 -6.37 -1.57 -9.65
C CYS A 263 -6.22 -0.90 -11.01
N LEU A 264 -7.33 -0.41 -11.59
CA LEU A 264 -7.32 0.26 -12.88
C LEU A 264 -6.43 1.51 -12.85
N PHE A 265 -6.51 2.32 -11.80
CA PHE A 265 -5.66 3.50 -11.64
C PHE A 265 -4.17 3.13 -11.62
N LEU A 266 -3.77 2.15 -10.79
CA LEU A 266 -2.37 1.76 -10.66
C LEU A 266 -1.82 1.06 -11.90
N VAL A 267 -2.60 0.18 -12.53
CA VAL A 267 -2.22 -0.46 -13.80
C VAL A 267 -2.09 0.58 -14.91
N SER A 268 -3.01 1.54 -14.97
CA SER A 268 -2.92 2.65 -15.92
C SER A 268 -1.67 3.50 -15.70
N ALA A 269 -1.36 3.85 -14.45
CA ALA A 269 -0.15 4.59 -14.10
C ALA A 269 1.13 3.82 -14.44
N ALA A 270 1.16 2.51 -14.17
CA ALA A 270 2.29 1.64 -14.51
C ALA A 270 2.47 1.51 -16.03
N ALA A 271 1.38 1.24 -16.76
CA ALA A 271 1.39 1.15 -18.23
C ALA A 271 1.85 2.47 -18.86
N PHE A 272 1.40 3.61 -18.32
CA PHE A 272 1.86 4.92 -18.74
C PHE A 272 3.37 5.09 -18.54
N LEU A 273 3.89 4.74 -17.37
CA LEU A 273 5.31 4.89 -17.07
C LEU A 273 6.17 3.95 -17.94
N VAL A 274 5.73 2.72 -18.18
CA VAL A 274 6.40 1.79 -19.12
C VAL A 274 6.39 2.35 -20.55
N THR A 275 5.26 2.93 -20.97
CA THR A 275 5.12 3.58 -22.27
C THR A 275 6.10 4.76 -22.37
N LEU A 276 6.13 5.65 -21.37
CA LEU A 276 7.08 6.76 -21.29
C LEU A 276 8.53 6.30 -21.41
N LEU A 277 8.93 5.27 -20.65
CA LEU A 277 10.29 4.72 -20.69
C LEU A 277 10.63 4.12 -22.05
N SER A 278 9.71 3.36 -22.65
CA SER A 278 9.88 2.75 -23.97
C SER A 278 10.08 3.82 -25.06
N PHE A 279 9.35 4.91 -24.92
CA PHE A 279 9.44 6.05 -25.82
C PHE A 279 10.74 6.85 -25.63
N CYS A 280 11.18 7.09 -24.39
CA CYS A 280 12.50 7.65 -24.12
C CYS A 280 13.60 6.74 -24.72
N ALA A 281 13.48 5.42 -24.56
CA ALA A 281 14.38 4.42 -25.15
C ALA A 281 14.45 4.55 -26.67
N LEU A 282 13.30 4.55 -27.35
CA LEU A 282 13.21 4.71 -28.79
C LEU A 282 13.84 6.03 -29.26
N ARG A 283 13.60 7.12 -28.54
CA ARG A 283 14.19 8.42 -28.84
C ARG A 283 15.72 8.35 -28.86
N ASP A 284 16.36 7.85 -27.80
CA ASP A 284 17.82 7.91 -27.75
C ASP A 284 18.43 6.96 -28.78
N VAL A 285 17.79 5.82 -29.07
CA VAL A 285 18.17 4.95 -30.20
C VAL A 285 18.10 5.72 -31.53
N VAL A 286 17.02 6.46 -31.77
CA VAL A 286 16.89 7.29 -32.98
C VAL A 286 17.99 8.36 -33.04
N TYR A 287 18.34 8.98 -31.91
CA TYR A 287 19.43 9.96 -31.85
C TYR A 287 20.82 9.36 -32.10
N LEU A 288 21.05 8.13 -31.65
CA LEU A 288 22.30 7.41 -31.89
C LEU A 288 22.41 6.94 -33.35
N VAL A 289 21.30 6.53 -33.96
CA VAL A 289 21.27 5.96 -35.31
C VAL A 289 21.19 7.02 -36.41
N ILE A 290 20.47 8.13 -36.20
CA ILE A 290 20.28 9.16 -37.23
C ILE A 290 21.28 10.31 -37.04
N PRO A 291 22.30 10.47 -37.92
CA PRO A 291 23.23 11.57 -37.83
C PRO A 291 22.51 12.92 -37.94
N ARG A 292 22.90 13.87 -37.08
CA ARG A 292 22.34 15.21 -36.86
C ARG A 292 22.12 16.09 -38.12
N SER A 293 22.61 15.67 -39.28
CA SER A 293 22.72 16.45 -40.51
C SER A 293 21.78 16.02 -41.66
N THR A 294 20.95 14.98 -41.49
CA THR A 294 20.20 14.45 -42.64
C THR A 294 18.95 15.27 -42.99
N ARG A 295 18.78 15.60 -44.27
CA ARG A 295 17.61 16.31 -44.85
C ARG A 295 16.26 15.64 -44.49
N VAL A 296 16.30 14.35 -44.16
CA VAL A 296 15.18 13.51 -43.72
C VAL A 296 14.57 14.00 -42.40
N THR A 297 15.38 14.42 -41.41
CA THR A 297 14.86 14.87 -40.11
C THR A 297 14.05 16.16 -40.24
N LYS A 298 14.46 17.10 -41.10
CA LYS A 298 13.69 18.31 -41.40
C LYS A 298 12.34 17.99 -42.04
N SER A 299 12.30 17.07 -43.02
CA SER A 299 11.07 16.68 -43.71
C SER A 299 10.10 15.89 -42.82
N LEU A 300 10.63 15.03 -41.94
CA LEU A 300 9.81 14.30 -40.98
C LEU A 300 9.21 15.27 -39.97
N ARG A 301 10.02 16.20 -39.44
CA ARG A 301 9.58 17.23 -38.49
C ARG A 301 8.45 18.10 -39.06
N SER A 302 8.57 18.55 -40.31
CA SER A 302 7.57 19.43 -40.92
C SER A 302 6.23 18.74 -41.16
N ARG A 303 6.20 17.41 -41.31
CA ARG A 303 4.94 16.64 -41.47
C ARG A 303 4.34 16.18 -40.15
N LEU A 304 5.19 15.84 -39.19
CA LEU A 304 4.76 15.31 -37.90
C LEU A 304 4.17 16.41 -37.00
N LEU A 305 4.81 17.58 -36.89
CA LEU A 305 4.38 18.66 -35.99
C LEU A 305 2.91 19.09 -36.19
N PRO A 306 2.44 19.38 -37.43
CA PRO A 306 1.07 19.83 -37.67
C PRO A 306 0.01 18.75 -37.48
N PHE A 307 0.41 17.47 -37.59
CA PHE A 307 -0.46 16.35 -37.26
C PHE A 307 -0.63 16.26 -35.74
N LEU A 308 0.46 16.41 -34.99
CA LEU A 308 0.48 16.34 -33.54
C LEU A 308 -0.27 17.50 -32.88
N GLU A 309 -0.15 18.71 -33.41
CA GLU A 309 -0.94 19.87 -32.96
C GLU A 309 -2.45 19.66 -33.17
N ARG A 310 -2.87 19.04 -34.28
CA ARG A 310 -4.28 18.70 -34.52
C ARG A 310 -4.79 17.66 -33.53
N VAL A 311 -3.99 16.63 -33.24
CA VAL A 311 -4.34 15.61 -32.26
C VAL A 311 -4.50 16.24 -30.87
N GLU A 312 -3.57 17.11 -30.44
CA GLU A 312 -3.67 17.83 -29.16
C GLU A 312 -4.96 18.66 -29.07
N TYR A 313 -5.35 19.34 -30.15
CA TYR A 313 -6.58 20.14 -30.20
C TYR A 313 -7.84 19.28 -29.96
N TYR A 314 -8.01 18.18 -30.69
CA TYR A 314 -9.18 17.30 -30.52
C TYR A 314 -9.27 16.72 -29.11
N LEU A 315 -8.13 16.55 -28.44
CA LEU A 315 -8.07 16.00 -27.08
C LEU A 315 -8.44 17.00 -26.01
N ARG A 316 -8.05 18.28 -26.15
CA ARG A 316 -8.55 19.34 -25.26
C ARG A 316 -10.07 19.48 -25.37
N VAL A 317 -10.62 19.30 -26.57
CA VAL A 317 -12.08 19.28 -26.79
C VAL A 317 -12.71 18.05 -26.12
N GLY A 318 -12.10 16.87 -26.26
CA GLY A 318 -12.54 15.65 -25.56
C GLY A 318 -12.55 15.81 -24.04
N GLU A 319 -11.48 16.36 -23.47
CA GLU A 319 -11.36 16.64 -22.03
C GLU A 319 -12.48 17.57 -21.54
N PHE A 320 -12.80 18.62 -22.30
CA PHE A 320 -13.88 19.55 -21.99
C PHE A 320 -15.26 18.87 -21.98
N ILE A 321 -15.53 17.97 -22.94
CA ILE A 321 -16.80 17.23 -23.04
C ILE A 321 -16.94 16.23 -21.88
N LEU A 322 -15.86 15.53 -21.53
CA LEU A 322 -15.83 14.57 -20.42
C LEU A 322 -15.95 15.21 -19.05
N LYS A 323 -15.33 16.38 -18.84
CA LYS A 323 -15.50 17.16 -17.60
C LYS A 323 -16.96 17.51 -17.31
N ARG A 324 -17.81 17.54 -18.33
CA ARG A 324 -19.23 17.92 -18.23
C ARG A 324 -20.18 16.76 -17.95
N THR A 325 -19.75 15.50 -18.05
CA THR A 325 -20.60 14.31 -17.87
C THR A 325 -20.27 13.55 -16.58
N PRO A 326 -21.02 13.77 -15.47
CA PRO A 326 -20.68 13.21 -14.16
C PRO A 326 -20.72 11.68 -14.10
N SER A 327 -21.49 11.02 -14.95
CA SER A 327 -21.67 9.57 -14.98
C SER A 327 -20.48 8.80 -15.58
N PHE A 328 -19.53 9.49 -16.25
CA PHE A 328 -18.45 8.85 -17.01
C PHE A 328 -17.09 8.84 -16.29
N ARG A 329 -17.02 9.24 -15.02
CA ARG A 329 -15.74 9.38 -14.26
C ARG A 329 -14.85 8.13 -14.21
N VAL A 330 -15.42 6.93 -14.34
CA VAL A 330 -14.61 5.68 -14.41
C VAL A 330 -14.02 5.49 -15.81
N PHE A 331 -14.77 5.78 -16.87
CA PHE A 331 -14.28 5.79 -18.25
C PHE A 331 -13.29 6.93 -18.54
N VAL A 332 -13.34 8.01 -17.76
CA VAL A 332 -12.34 9.08 -17.80
C VAL A 332 -10.93 8.52 -17.60
N SER A 333 -10.72 7.39 -16.91
CA SER A 333 -9.38 6.79 -16.74
C SER A 333 -8.76 6.27 -18.05
N VAL A 334 -9.54 5.60 -18.91
CA VAL A 334 -9.10 5.12 -20.23
C VAL A 334 -8.83 6.30 -21.17
N ILE A 335 -9.64 7.35 -21.06
CA ILE A 335 -9.43 8.57 -21.84
C ILE A 335 -8.28 9.40 -21.27
N TRP A 336 -8.01 9.32 -19.96
CA TRP A 336 -6.83 9.90 -19.32
C TRP A 336 -5.56 9.23 -19.81
N LEU A 337 -5.54 7.89 -19.95
CA LEU A 337 -4.46 7.13 -20.59
C LEU A 337 -4.21 7.60 -22.03
N PHE A 338 -5.29 7.90 -22.77
CA PHE A 338 -5.20 8.41 -24.14
C PHE A 338 -4.76 9.89 -24.20
N ILE A 339 -5.19 10.73 -23.27
CA ILE A 339 -4.69 12.11 -23.12
C ILE A 339 -3.20 12.07 -22.73
N LEU A 340 -2.80 11.12 -21.89
CA LEU A 340 -1.42 10.89 -21.49
C LEU A 340 -0.54 10.44 -22.66
N SER A 341 -1.03 9.53 -23.51
CA SER A 341 -0.29 9.11 -24.70
C SER A 341 -0.05 10.29 -25.65
N VAL A 342 -0.96 11.28 -25.67
CA VAL A 342 -0.78 12.49 -26.48
C VAL A 342 0.05 13.57 -25.81
N GLN A 343 0.00 13.72 -24.49
CA GLN A 343 0.99 14.53 -23.77
C GLN A 343 2.40 13.97 -23.96
N LEU A 344 2.52 12.64 -24.03
CA LEU A 344 3.75 11.96 -24.41
C LEU A 344 4.16 12.30 -25.85
N LEU A 345 3.20 12.33 -26.77
CA LEU A 345 3.42 12.70 -28.15
C LEU A 345 3.79 14.19 -28.32
N SER A 346 3.30 15.07 -27.44
CA SER A 346 3.73 16.46 -27.27
C SER A 346 5.14 16.56 -26.65
N PHE A 347 5.50 15.63 -25.76
CA PHE A 347 6.90 15.46 -25.35
C PHE A 347 7.78 15.03 -26.55
N PHE A 348 7.26 14.20 -27.46
CA PHE A 348 7.92 13.92 -28.74
C PHE A 348 8.04 15.18 -29.63
N THR A 349 7.09 16.11 -29.66
CA THR A 349 7.28 17.34 -30.45
C THR A 349 8.36 18.26 -29.87
N LYS A 350 8.56 18.23 -28.56
CA LYS A 350 9.66 18.92 -27.85
C LYS A 350 11.03 18.23 -28.00
N LEU A 351 11.12 17.11 -28.73
CA LEU A 351 12.35 16.38 -29.01
C LEU A 351 13.50 17.21 -29.55
N SER A 352 13.22 18.35 -30.18
CA SER A 352 14.27 19.16 -30.82
C SER A 352 15.11 19.97 -29.85
N ASP A 353 14.79 19.97 -28.56
CA ASP A 353 15.56 20.73 -27.57
C ASP A 353 16.71 19.88 -27.00
N PRO A 354 17.99 20.23 -27.26
CA PRO A 354 19.14 19.52 -26.72
C PRO A 354 19.23 19.56 -25.18
N HIS A 355 18.41 20.36 -24.51
CA HIS A 355 18.28 20.40 -23.04
C HIS A 355 17.15 19.51 -22.48
N SER A 356 16.50 18.68 -23.31
CA SER A 356 15.41 17.81 -22.87
C SER A 356 15.87 16.59 -22.06
N VAL A 357 15.01 16.13 -21.14
CA VAL A 357 15.23 15.04 -20.16
C VAL A 357 15.87 13.81 -20.80
N SER A 358 17.05 13.36 -20.36
CA SER A 358 17.74 12.16 -20.89
C SER A 358 17.01 10.85 -20.53
N ILE A 359 17.25 9.74 -21.25
CA ILE A 359 16.86 8.39 -20.74
C ILE A 359 17.47 8.20 -19.36
N HIS A 360 18.72 8.61 -19.18
CA HIS A 360 19.37 8.48 -17.89
C HIS A 360 18.56 9.17 -16.78
N ASP A 361 18.01 10.35 -17.04
CA ASP A 361 17.19 11.09 -16.07
C ASP A 361 15.82 10.43 -15.88
N SER A 362 15.22 9.89 -16.96
CA SER A 362 13.94 9.19 -16.92
C SER A 362 14.04 7.85 -16.17
N VAL A 363 15.11 7.10 -16.43
CA VAL A 363 15.46 5.85 -15.76
C VAL A 363 15.84 6.13 -14.32
N ARG A 364 16.61 7.19 -14.03
CA ARG A 364 16.89 7.62 -12.66
C ARG A 364 15.62 8.03 -11.93
N ALA A 365 14.69 8.72 -12.60
CA ALA A 365 13.39 9.07 -12.02
C ALA A 365 12.54 7.82 -11.77
N ALA A 366 12.46 6.90 -12.73
CA ALA A 366 11.75 5.63 -12.57
C ALA A 366 12.36 4.77 -11.46
N ILE A 367 13.68 4.57 -11.48
CA ILE A 367 14.42 3.93 -10.40
C ILE A 367 14.13 4.64 -9.09
N SER A 368 14.17 5.97 -9.00
CA SER A 368 13.86 6.68 -7.75
C SER A 368 12.41 6.53 -7.27
N LEU A 369 11.46 6.27 -8.18
CA LEU A 369 10.08 5.92 -7.83
C LEU A 369 9.96 4.48 -7.35
N PHE A 370 10.87 3.60 -7.81
CA PHE A 370 10.82 2.17 -7.60
C PHE A 370 11.70 1.67 -6.45
N THR A 371 12.89 2.23 -6.28
CA THR A 371 13.74 1.99 -5.13
C THR A 371 13.13 2.72 -3.95
N PRO A 372 12.88 2.04 -2.81
CA PRO A 372 12.63 2.75 -1.57
C PRO A 372 13.80 3.72 -1.39
N LYS A 373 13.49 5.01 -1.24
CA LYS A 373 14.52 6.03 -1.11
C LYS A 373 15.22 5.74 0.21
N GLN A 374 16.41 5.13 0.13
CA GLN A 374 17.28 4.91 1.27
C GLN A 374 17.67 6.31 1.75
N TYR A 375 16.87 6.83 2.68
CA TYR A 375 17.09 8.15 3.19
C TYR A 375 18.34 8.06 4.03
N ASP A 376 19.35 8.83 3.64
CA ASP A 376 20.55 9.09 4.43
C ASP A 376 20.12 9.31 5.90
N ASP A 377 20.78 8.63 6.84
CA ASP A 377 20.42 8.40 8.25
C ASP A 377 20.16 9.66 9.11
N ARG A 378 20.01 10.82 8.49
CA ARG A 378 19.33 11.98 9.08
C ARG A 378 17.83 11.71 9.22
N GLY A 379 17.49 10.79 10.13
CA GLY A 379 16.21 10.74 10.85
C GLY A 379 15.85 12.05 11.56
N GLU A 380 16.73 13.05 11.48
CA GLU A 380 16.58 14.43 11.91
C GLU A 380 15.26 15.07 11.44
N THR A 381 14.71 14.77 10.27
CA THR A 381 13.46 15.42 9.84
C THR A 381 12.21 14.88 10.53
N ASP A 382 12.07 13.56 10.69
CA ASP A 382 10.92 12.99 11.42
C ASP A 382 11.07 13.19 12.92
N SER A 383 12.29 13.02 13.44
CA SER A 383 12.59 13.30 14.83
C SER A 383 12.42 14.79 15.16
N ALA A 384 12.78 15.72 14.27
CA ALA A 384 12.53 17.15 14.48
C ALA A 384 11.04 17.48 14.41
N VAL A 385 10.29 16.93 13.45
CA VAL A 385 8.82 17.13 13.39
C VAL A 385 8.14 16.54 14.62
N LEU A 386 8.58 15.37 15.10
CA LEU A 386 8.08 14.75 16.32
C LEU A 386 8.47 15.54 17.57
N ALA A 387 9.69 16.06 17.64
CA ALA A 387 10.17 16.91 18.72
C ALA A 387 9.42 18.25 18.76
N GLU A 388 9.17 18.86 17.59
CA GLU A 388 8.35 20.07 17.44
C GLU A 388 6.90 19.80 17.89
N CYS A 389 6.39 18.59 17.64
CA CYS A 389 5.09 18.12 18.13
C CYS A 389 5.06 17.79 19.65
N GLU A 390 6.21 17.69 20.32
CA GLU A 390 6.32 17.47 21.77
C GLU A 390 6.56 18.80 22.53
N THR A 391 7.27 19.76 21.93
CA THR A 391 7.60 21.05 22.55
C THR A 391 6.43 22.03 22.56
N HIS A 392 5.55 22.00 21.56
CA HIS A 392 4.30 22.75 21.60
C HIS A 392 3.29 22.04 22.51
N GLY A 393 3.24 22.45 23.79
CA GLY A 393 2.34 21.94 24.84
C GLY A 393 0.83 22.11 24.60
N GLU A 394 0.40 22.30 23.35
CA GLU A 394 -0.99 22.29 22.94
C GLU A 394 -1.48 20.85 22.67
N HIS A 395 -2.51 20.48 23.43
CA HIS A 395 -3.41 19.34 23.31
C HIS A 395 -2.91 17.94 23.73
N GLN A 396 -2.90 17.72 25.05
CA GLN A 396 -3.07 16.38 25.65
C GLN A 396 -4.24 15.58 25.02
N LEU A 397 -5.31 16.26 24.58
CA LEU A 397 -6.49 15.62 23.98
C LEU A 397 -6.18 14.87 22.68
N GLY A 398 -5.25 15.38 21.85
CA GLY A 398 -4.89 14.75 20.57
C GLY A 398 -4.11 13.44 20.74
N ASN A 399 -3.25 13.38 21.77
CA ASN A 399 -2.45 12.18 22.06
C ASN A 399 -3.33 11.01 22.49
N SER A 400 -4.35 11.26 23.32
CA SER A 400 -5.29 10.22 23.76
C SER A 400 -6.07 9.63 22.59
N VAL A 401 -6.60 10.46 21.68
CA VAL A 401 -7.36 9.96 20.52
C VAL A 401 -6.49 9.10 19.59
N CYS A 402 -5.26 9.53 19.28
CA CYS A 402 -4.33 8.75 18.44
C CYS A 402 -3.98 7.40 19.09
N PHE A 403 -3.82 7.38 20.42
CA PHE A 403 -3.61 6.15 21.18
C PHE A 403 -4.81 5.20 21.10
N TYR A 404 -6.02 5.68 21.38
CA TYR A 404 -7.23 4.84 21.32
C TYR A 404 -7.50 4.32 19.91
N LEU A 405 -7.31 5.13 18.87
CA LEU A 405 -7.44 4.69 17.49
C LEU A 405 -6.45 3.56 17.16
N SER A 406 -5.20 3.70 17.59
CA SER A 406 -4.17 2.69 17.34
C SER A 406 -4.42 1.38 18.10
N VAL A 407 -4.84 1.46 19.37
CA VAL A 407 -5.22 0.29 20.16
C VAL A 407 -6.44 -0.40 19.55
N THR A 408 -7.48 0.37 19.21
CA THR A 408 -8.72 -0.16 18.60
C THR A 408 -8.42 -0.88 17.29
N TRP A 409 -7.54 -0.29 16.46
CA TRP A 409 -7.12 -0.91 15.21
C TRP A 409 -6.39 -2.26 15.44
N ASN A 410 -5.48 -2.33 16.41
CA ASN A 410 -4.78 -3.57 16.72
C ASN A 410 -5.71 -4.66 17.27
N VAL A 411 -6.67 -4.28 18.13
CA VAL A 411 -7.71 -5.21 18.59
C VAL A 411 -8.54 -5.73 17.42
N LEU A 412 -8.94 -4.84 16.49
CA LEU A 412 -9.66 -5.23 15.28
C LEU A 412 -8.86 -6.23 14.42
N VAL A 413 -7.57 -5.97 14.21
CA VAL A 413 -6.69 -6.89 13.44
C VAL A 413 -6.58 -8.25 14.13
N PHE A 414 -6.36 -8.27 15.44
CA PHE A 414 -6.31 -9.52 16.21
C PHE A 414 -7.61 -10.31 16.14
N LEU A 415 -8.75 -9.65 16.36
CA LEU A 415 -10.07 -10.27 16.23
C LEU A 415 -10.34 -10.77 14.81
N SER A 416 -9.85 -10.05 13.80
CA SER A 416 -9.95 -10.48 12.40
C SER A 416 -9.13 -11.75 12.15
N ILE A 417 -7.90 -11.85 12.67
CA ILE A 417 -7.08 -13.08 12.58
C ILE A 417 -7.82 -14.26 13.21
N LEU A 418 -8.31 -14.10 14.44
CA LEU A 418 -9.09 -15.13 15.13
C LEU A 418 -10.34 -15.53 14.34
N TRP A 419 -11.04 -14.55 13.79
CA TRP A 419 -12.22 -14.76 12.96
C TRP A 419 -11.91 -15.62 11.72
N PHE A 420 -10.84 -15.33 10.98
CA PHE A 420 -10.46 -16.12 9.81
C PHE A 420 -10.04 -17.55 10.18
N ILE A 421 -9.29 -17.72 11.27
CA ILE A 421 -8.91 -19.05 11.78
C ILE A 421 -10.17 -19.85 12.12
N LEU A 422 -11.07 -19.29 12.93
CA LEU A 422 -12.33 -19.94 13.30
C LEU A 422 -13.20 -20.24 12.08
N SER A 423 -13.27 -19.31 11.12
CA SER A 423 -14.02 -19.50 9.89
C SER A 423 -13.52 -20.70 9.09
N ILE A 424 -12.21 -20.84 8.94
CA ILE A 424 -11.60 -21.96 8.20
C ILE A 424 -11.79 -23.28 8.97
N GLU A 425 -11.43 -23.32 10.25
CA GLU A 425 -11.47 -24.54 11.06
C GLU A 425 -12.90 -25.07 11.26
N LEU A 426 -13.87 -24.19 11.52
CA LEU A 426 -15.27 -24.59 11.67
C LEU A 426 -15.87 -25.03 10.34
N THR A 427 -15.54 -24.35 9.23
CA THR A 427 -15.98 -24.76 7.90
C THR A 427 -15.46 -26.17 7.55
N LEU A 428 -14.20 -26.47 7.89
CA LEU A 428 -13.63 -27.81 7.71
C LEU A 428 -14.31 -28.87 8.57
N GLY A 429 -14.49 -28.58 9.86
CA GLY A 429 -15.14 -29.49 10.79
C GLY A 429 -16.59 -29.80 10.42
N TRP A 430 -17.37 -28.79 10.01
CA TRP A 430 -18.77 -28.93 9.65
C TRP A 430 -19.04 -29.66 8.34
N ASN A 431 -18.04 -29.72 7.45
CA ASN A 431 -18.13 -30.45 6.19
C ASN A 431 -17.42 -31.81 6.24
N HIS A 432 -16.98 -32.25 7.44
CA HIS A 432 -16.31 -33.54 7.63
C HIS A 432 -15.19 -33.79 6.61
N VAL A 433 -14.36 -32.78 6.34
CA VAL A 433 -13.24 -32.91 5.40
C VAL A 433 -12.17 -33.81 6.03
N GLN A 434 -11.88 -34.93 5.38
CA GLN A 434 -10.93 -35.95 5.85
C GLN A 434 -9.54 -35.76 5.21
N ASP A 435 -8.55 -36.52 5.68
CA ASP A 435 -7.17 -36.56 5.16
C ASP A 435 -6.37 -35.24 5.16
N ILE A 436 -6.86 -34.21 5.85
CA ILE A 436 -6.23 -32.88 5.94
C ILE A 436 -5.56 -32.58 7.29
N ASN A 437 -5.58 -33.52 8.23
CA ASN A 437 -5.05 -33.34 9.59
C ASN A 437 -3.67 -33.99 9.81
N GLU A 438 -3.02 -34.44 8.74
CA GLU A 438 -1.70 -35.04 8.77
C GLU A 438 -0.78 -34.36 7.76
N ILE A 439 0.48 -34.15 8.14
CA ILE A 439 1.52 -33.57 7.27
C ILE A 439 2.15 -34.72 6.47
N LYS A 440 1.51 -35.12 5.36
CA LYS A 440 1.97 -36.25 4.53
C LYS A 440 2.89 -35.83 3.38
N THR A 441 2.81 -34.59 2.93
CA THR A 441 3.40 -34.14 1.66
C THR A 441 4.37 -32.97 1.84
N THR A 442 5.30 -32.83 0.89
CA THR A 442 6.25 -31.71 0.86
C THR A 442 5.53 -30.35 0.68
N GLY A 443 4.41 -30.34 -0.05
CA GLY A 443 3.56 -29.15 -0.23
C GLY A 443 3.05 -28.58 1.08
N GLN A 444 2.77 -29.42 2.07
CA GLN A 444 2.37 -29.01 3.42
C GLN A 444 3.56 -28.63 4.32
N LEU A 445 4.68 -29.33 4.17
CA LEU A 445 5.85 -29.13 5.03
C LEU A 445 6.51 -27.76 4.82
N ILE A 446 6.56 -27.28 3.58
CA ILE A 446 7.23 -26.00 3.27
C ILE A 446 6.54 -24.81 3.97
N PRO A 447 5.23 -24.56 3.81
CA PRO A 447 4.56 -23.47 4.51
C PRO A 447 4.61 -23.60 6.03
N PHE A 448 4.52 -24.84 6.55
CA PHE A 448 4.65 -25.11 7.98
C PHE A 448 5.99 -24.62 8.54
N ILE A 449 7.10 -25.03 7.92
CA ILE A 449 8.45 -24.63 8.34
C ILE A 449 8.62 -23.12 8.23
N ILE A 450 8.17 -22.51 7.12
CA ILE A 450 8.27 -21.06 6.92
C ILE A 450 7.52 -20.31 8.04
N GLY A 451 6.29 -20.73 8.36
CA GLY A 451 5.49 -20.13 9.43
C GLY A 451 6.14 -20.28 10.82
N CYS A 452 6.69 -21.46 11.13
CA CYS A 452 7.40 -21.70 12.38
C CYS A 452 8.66 -20.84 12.50
N VAL A 453 9.50 -20.80 11.46
CA VAL A 453 10.74 -20.01 11.46
C VAL A 453 10.42 -18.51 11.58
N SER A 454 9.44 -18.00 10.84
CA SER A 454 8.98 -16.61 10.96
C SER A 454 8.53 -16.29 12.40
N THR A 455 7.77 -17.20 13.02
CA THR A 455 7.33 -17.05 14.40
C THR A 455 8.50 -17.03 15.38
N CYS A 456 9.48 -17.94 15.24
CA CYS A 456 10.68 -17.96 16.09
C CYS A 456 11.51 -16.67 15.96
N GLN A 457 11.66 -16.15 14.74
CA GLN A 457 12.39 -14.90 14.50
C GLN A 457 11.73 -13.71 15.22
N VAL A 458 10.41 -13.63 15.16
CA VAL A 458 9.65 -12.56 15.80
C VAL A 458 9.67 -12.70 17.32
N LEU A 459 9.52 -13.92 17.84
CA LEU A 459 9.65 -14.19 19.28
C LEU A 459 11.03 -13.80 19.81
N LYS A 460 12.11 -14.10 19.05
CA LYS A 460 13.46 -13.64 19.38
C LYS A 460 13.53 -12.11 19.49
N GLN A 461 12.99 -11.37 18.51
CA GLN A 461 12.98 -9.91 18.54
C GLN A 461 12.20 -9.35 19.74
N VAL A 462 11.02 -9.90 20.01
CA VAL A 462 10.19 -9.52 21.18
C VAL A 462 10.94 -9.79 22.48
N ALA A 463 11.58 -10.95 22.62
CA ALA A 463 12.36 -11.31 23.79
C ALA A 463 13.54 -10.35 24.01
N LEU A 464 14.27 -9.99 22.94
CA LEU A 464 15.37 -9.03 23.01
C LEU A 464 14.90 -7.63 23.45
N ILE A 465 13.74 -7.18 22.97
CA ILE A 465 13.15 -5.90 23.40
C ILE A 465 12.72 -5.96 24.87
N GLY A 466 12.12 -7.08 25.29
CA GLY A 466 11.78 -7.32 26.70
C GLY A 466 13.01 -7.27 27.60
N LEU A 467 14.08 -7.97 27.21
CA LEU A 467 15.37 -7.98 27.92
C LEU A 467 15.98 -6.58 28.01
N ARG A 468 16.01 -5.82 26.90
CA ARG A 468 16.51 -4.44 26.88
C ARG A 468 15.72 -3.52 27.83
N LYS A 469 14.41 -3.74 27.97
CA LYS A 469 13.57 -2.98 28.89
C LYS A 469 13.79 -3.37 30.36
N MET A 470 14.02 -4.66 30.64
CA MET A 470 14.29 -5.17 31.99
C MET A 470 15.70 -4.82 32.48
N PHE A 471 16.69 -4.79 31.58
CA PHE A 471 18.08 -4.50 31.88
C PHE A 471 18.57 -3.31 31.03
N PRO A 472 18.26 -2.06 31.43
CA PRO A 472 18.66 -0.86 30.67
C PRO A 472 20.17 -0.75 30.47
N ASP A 473 20.94 -1.23 31.45
CA ASP A 473 22.41 -1.25 31.39
C ASP A 473 22.92 -2.15 30.26
N TRP A 474 22.13 -3.14 29.84
CA TRP A 474 22.49 -4.05 28.74
C TRP A 474 22.19 -3.45 27.37
N ALA A 475 21.49 -2.31 27.31
CA ALA A 475 21.12 -1.68 26.04
C ALA A 475 22.32 -1.19 25.23
N SER A 476 23.46 -0.92 25.86
CA SER A 476 24.72 -0.53 25.21
C SER A 476 25.55 -1.72 24.72
N TYR A 477 25.16 -2.96 25.03
CA TYR A 477 25.90 -4.15 24.62
C TYR A 477 25.25 -4.77 23.38
N GLU A 478 25.97 -4.80 22.27
CA GLU A 478 25.59 -5.49 21.05
C GLU A 478 26.22 -6.89 21.02
N LEU A 479 25.38 -7.92 20.87
CA LEU A 479 25.80 -9.32 20.80
C LEU A 479 25.98 -9.73 19.33
N GLU A 480 27.20 -9.65 18.82
CA GLU A 480 27.53 -10.16 17.49
C GLU A 480 27.91 -11.65 17.58
N ALA A 481 27.15 -12.50 16.90
CA ALA A 481 27.52 -13.90 16.71
C ALA A 481 28.33 -14.02 15.41
N ALA A 482 29.63 -14.27 15.52
CA ALA A 482 30.51 -14.50 14.38
C ALA A 482 30.79 -15.99 14.21
N TYR A 483 30.70 -16.48 12.97
CA TYR A 483 31.18 -17.83 12.65
C TYR A 483 32.70 -17.81 12.52
N THR A 484 33.38 -18.66 13.28
CA THR A 484 34.82 -18.87 13.14
C THR A 484 35.09 -19.76 11.94
N ALA A 485 36.27 -19.62 11.32
CA ALA A 485 36.68 -20.44 10.17
C ALA A 485 36.70 -21.96 10.44
N ARG A 486 36.65 -22.37 11.72
CA ARG A 486 36.57 -23.78 12.15
C ARG A 486 35.15 -24.27 12.43
N GLY A 487 34.12 -23.47 12.10
CA GLY A 487 32.71 -23.82 12.32
C GLY A 487 32.20 -23.62 13.76
N GLY A 488 33.01 -23.06 14.67
CA GLY A 488 32.54 -22.64 15.99
C GLY A 488 31.84 -21.28 15.95
N ILE A 489 30.82 -21.07 16.78
CA ILE A 489 30.15 -19.76 16.94
C ILE A 489 30.86 -19.00 18.07
N LYS A 490 31.42 -17.83 17.78
CA LYS A 490 32.01 -16.94 18.79
C LYS A 490 31.09 -15.76 19.01
N PHE A 491 30.65 -15.58 20.26
CA PHE A 491 29.85 -14.42 20.67
C PHE A 491 30.78 -13.29 21.07
N HIS A 492 30.74 -12.20 20.33
CA HIS A 492 31.39 -10.94 20.67
C HIS A 492 30.36 -10.04 21.36
N ILE A 493 30.64 -9.65 22.60
CA ILE A 493 29.85 -8.65 23.31
C ILE A 493 30.57 -7.32 23.12
N ASN A 494 30.12 -6.53 22.16
CA ASN A 494 30.66 -5.20 21.91
C ASN A 494 29.88 -4.19 22.76
N HIS A 495 30.55 -3.50 23.66
CA HIS A 495 29.97 -2.35 24.34
C HIS A 495 30.07 -1.14 23.41
N SER A 496 28.94 -0.69 22.86
CA SER A 496 28.87 0.56 22.10
C SER A 496 28.65 1.69 23.11
N PRO A 497 29.67 2.51 23.43
CA PRO A 497 29.48 3.66 24.30
C PRO A 497 28.45 4.60 23.66
N ARG A 498 27.49 5.09 24.44
CA ARG A 498 26.52 6.08 23.96
C ARG A 498 27.28 7.33 23.51
N ASP A 499 27.07 7.75 22.25
CA ASP A 499 27.64 8.97 21.67
C ASP A 499 27.20 10.27 22.39
N ASP A 500 26.29 10.18 23.36
CA ASP A 500 25.80 11.30 24.17
C ASP A 500 26.81 11.79 25.24
N GLU A 501 27.91 11.08 25.51
CA GLU A 501 29.00 11.57 26.38
C GLU A 501 30.02 12.47 25.66
N GLY A 502 29.60 13.09 24.56
CA GLY A 502 30.35 14.12 23.84
C GLY A 502 30.41 15.48 24.56
N ILE A 503 30.80 15.56 25.84
CA ILE A 503 31.25 16.80 26.48
C ILE A 503 32.47 16.53 27.39
N SER A 504 33.64 16.77 26.80
CA SER A 504 34.90 17.25 27.39
C SER A 504 35.36 16.69 28.76
N THR A 505 36.28 15.74 28.72
CA THR A 505 37.55 15.87 29.45
C THR A 505 38.70 15.28 28.63
N SER A 506 39.54 16.18 28.14
CA SER A 506 40.90 15.87 27.74
C SER A 506 41.72 15.46 28.98
N SER A 507 42.03 14.18 29.13
CA SER A 507 43.29 13.73 29.75
C SER A 507 43.40 12.22 29.66
N GLU A 508 44.46 11.80 28.97
CA GLU A 508 45.19 10.54 29.10
C GLU A 508 44.82 9.68 30.33
N THR A 509 44.44 8.43 30.08
CA THR A 509 45.16 7.23 30.54
C THR A 509 44.50 5.99 29.91
N ARG A 510 45.13 5.42 28.88
CA ARG A 510 44.81 4.06 28.42
C ARG A 510 45.38 3.06 29.44
N MET A 511 44.56 2.59 30.38
CA MET A 511 44.82 1.32 31.06
C MET A 511 44.09 0.20 30.33
N ALA A 512 44.86 -0.67 29.69
CA ALA A 512 44.38 -1.95 29.19
C ALA A 512 44.23 -2.92 30.37
N THR A 513 43.03 -3.06 30.90
CA THR A 513 42.66 -4.17 31.79
C THR A 513 42.12 -5.32 30.94
N GLY A 514 43.04 -6.14 30.44
CA GLY A 514 42.71 -7.46 29.91
C GLY A 514 42.37 -8.40 31.06
N ILE A 515 41.08 -8.57 31.37
CA ILE A 515 40.62 -9.68 32.20
C ILE A 515 40.56 -10.90 31.28
N ALA A 516 41.62 -11.70 31.30
CA ALA A 516 41.63 -13.02 30.69
C ALA A 516 40.66 -13.93 31.46
N PHE A 517 39.55 -14.30 30.83
CA PHE A 517 38.77 -15.45 31.28
C PHE A 517 39.64 -16.70 31.11
N ARG A 518 39.94 -17.33 32.23
CA ARG A 518 40.69 -18.57 32.37
C ARG A 518 40.02 -19.66 31.55
N ASP A 519 40.76 -20.26 30.63
CA ASP A 519 40.37 -21.44 29.88
C ASP A 519 39.81 -22.52 30.81
N VAL A 520 38.52 -22.84 30.67
CA VAL A 520 37.97 -24.08 31.19
C VAL A 520 38.42 -25.17 30.23
N GLY A 521 39.40 -25.94 30.68
CA GLY A 521 40.02 -27.01 29.91
C GLY A 521 39.01 -28.00 29.36
N TYR A 522 39.06 -28.20 28.05
CA TYR A 522 38.58 -29.41 27.40
C TYR A 522 39.51 -30.56 27.81
N VAL A 523 38.99 -31.51 28.59
CA VAL A 523 39.64 -32.81 28.78
C VAL A 523 39.34 -33.64 27.54
N GLU A 524 40.31 -33.74 26.63
CA GLU A 524 40.35 -34.78 25.62
C GLU A 524 40.58 -36.12 26.31
N SER A 525 39.51 -36.93 26.48
CA SER A 525 39.68 -38.35 26.73
C SER A 525 39.91 -39.07 25.40
N GLY A 526 41.13 -39.56 25.24
CA GLY A 526 41.58 -40.27 24.04
C GLY A 526 40.88 -41.61 23.79
N GLN A 527 40.69 -41.91 22.50
CA GLN A 527 40.81 -43.26 21.92
C GLN A 527 42.30 -43.69 21.99
N LYS A 528 42.76 -44.93 22.18
CA LYS A 528 42.32 -46.34 21.99
C LYS A 528 43.41 -47.24 22.65
N PRO A 529 43.33 -48.58 22.74
CA PRO A 529 42.40 -49.52 22.10
C PRO A 529 41.38 -50.17 23.04
#